data_AF-A0A1A6HPL3-F1
#
_entry.id   AF-A0A1A6HPL3-F1
#
_cell.length_a   1.000
_cell.length_b   1.000
_cell.length_c   1.000
_cell.angle_alpha   90.00
_cell.angle_beta   90.00
_cell.angle_gamma   90.00
#
_symmetry.space_group_name_H-M   'P 1'
#
loop_
_entity.id
_entity.type
_entity.pdbx_description
1 polymer ?
#
loop_
_entity_poly.entity_id
_entity_poly.type
_entity_poly.pdbx_seq_one_letter_code
_entity_poly.pdbx_strand_id
1 'polypeptide(L)' 'MAQHFSLAACDVVGFDLDHTLCRYNLPESARLIYNSFAQFLVKEKGYDKELLTLTPEDWDF' A
#
# COMPACT_ATOMS: atom_id res chain seq x y z
N MET A 1 15.42 32.04 4.04
CA MET A 1 14.15 32.17 4.77
C MET A 1 13.15 31.28 4.05
N ALA A 2 12.61 30.25 4.72
CA ALA A 2 11.63 29.36 4.08
C ALA A 2 10.30 30.12 3.92
N GLN A 3 9.65 29.98 2.77
CA GLN A 3 8.34 30.57 2.53
C GLN A 3 7.30 29.83 3.37
N HIS A 4 6.49 30.57 4.14
CA HIS A 4 5.43 29.98 4.94
C HIS A 4 4.24 29.59 4.04
N PHE A 5 3.73 28.38 4.24
CA PHE A 5 2.49 27.92 3.63
C PHE A 5 1.27 28.39 4.45
N SER A 6 0.21 28.83 3.78
CA SER A 6 -1.05 29.23 4.41
C SER A 6 -2.24 28.66 3.66
N LEU A 7 -3.10 27.91 4.36
CA LEU A 7 -4.35 27.40 3.80
C LEU A 7 -5.32 28.53 3.41
N ALA A 8 -5.23 29.69 4.07
CA ALA A 8 -6.06 30.86 3.73
C ALA A 8 -5.73 31.45 2.35
N ALA A 9 -4.60 31.06 1.75
CA ALA A 9 -4.21 31.44 0.39
C ALA A 9 -4.65 30.41 -0.66
N CYS A 10 -5.35 29.34 -0.28
CA CYS A 10 -5.83 28.31 -1.20
C CYS A 10 -7.33 28.49 -1.49
N ASP A 11 -7.70 28.61 -2.77
CA ASP A 11 -9.12 28.62 -3.18
C ASP A 11 -9.75 27.22 -3.18
N VAL A 12 -8.92 26.19 -3.39
CA VAL A 12 -9.30 24.78 -3.44
C VAL A 12 -8.21 23.91 -2.84
N VAL A 13 -8.63 22.79 -2.25
CA VAL A 13 -7.73 21.76 -1.71
C VAL A 13 -8.10 20.43 -2.35
N GLY A 14 -7.18 19.89 -3.15
CA GLY A 14 -7.30 18.55 -3.69
C GLY A 14 -6.76 17.53 -2.70
N PHE A 15 -7.48 16.43 -2.53
CA PHE A 15 -7.04 15.29 -1.74
C PHE A 15 -6.93 14.07 -2.65
N ASP A 16 -5.88 13.29 -2.46
CA ASP A 16 -5.84 11.94 -3.00
C ASP A 16 -6.95 11.09 -2.36
N LEU A 17 -7.44 10.09 -3.09
CA LEU A 17 -8.48 9.22 -2.60
C LEU A 17 -7.86 8.13 -1.73
N ASP A 18 -7.07 7.25 -2.32
CA ASP A 18 -6.54 6.08 -1.63
C ASP A 18 -5.46 6.47 -0.64
N HIS A 19 -5.50 5.89 0.55
CA HIS A 19 -4.57 6.17 1.65
C HIS A 19 -4.59 7.61 2.19
N THR A 20 -5.42 8.50 1.66
CA THR A 20 -5.63 9.88 2.16
C THR A 20 -7.07 10.07 2.65
N LEU A 21 -8.06 10.10 1.74
CA LEU A 21 -9.48 10.17 2.12
C LEU A 21 -10.03 8.79 2.49
N CYS A 22 -9.77 7.79 1.65
CA CYS A 22 -10.13 6.40 1.89
C CYS A 22 -9.05 5.74 2.74
N ARG A 23 -9.44 5.34 3.96
CA ARG A 23 -8.55 4.69 4.91
C ARG A 23 -8.77 3.19 4.90
N TYR A 24 -7.69 2.47 4.68
CA TYR A 24 -7.67 1.02 4.66
C TYR A 24 -7.13 0.45 5.97
N ASN A 25 -7.54 -0.77 6.29
CA ASN A 25 -6.85 -1.58 7.28
C ASN A 25 -5.52 -2.03 6.66
N LEU A 26 -4.42 -1.42 7.10
CA LEU A 26 -3.09 -1.60 6.51
C LEU A 26 -2.64 -3.06 6.54
N PRO A 27 -2.70 -3.79 7.68
CA PRO A 27 -2.39 -5.23 7.70
C PRO A 27 -3.16 -6.06 6.67
N GLU A 28 -4.47 -5.85 6.56
CA GLU A 28 -5.30 -6.63 5.63
C GLU A 28 -5.06 -6.24 4.17
N SER A 29 -4.75 -4.98 3.91
CA SER A 29 -4.44 -4.48 2.55
C SER A 29 -3.06 -4.95 2.08
N ALA A 30 -2.07 -4.93 2.97
CA ALA A 30 -0.74 -5.46 2.69
C ALA A 30 -0.81 -6.96 2.36
N ARG A 31 -1.57 -7.73 3.15
CA ARG A 31 -1.85 -9.15 2.88
C ARG A 31 -2.50 -9.38 1.54
N LEU A 32 -3.54 -8.61 1.22
CA LEU A 32 -4.24 -8.72 -0.06
C LEU A 32 -3.30 -8.44 -1.25
N ILE A 33 -2.54 -7.34 -1.18
CA ILE A 33 -1.61 -6.94 -2.22
C ILE A 33 -0.56 -8.03 -2.43
N TYR A 34 0.16 -8.42 -1.37
CA TYR A 34 1.20 -9.43 -1.47
C TYR A 34 0.67 -10.75 -2.03
N ASN A 35 -0.45 -11.27 -1.50
CA ASN A 35 -1.03 -12.53 -1.97
C ASN A 35 -1.37 -12.47 -3.46
N SER A 36 -1.93 -11.35 -3.92
CA SER A 36 -2.27 -11.15 -5.33
C SER A 36 -1.04 -11.22 -6.23
N PHE A 37 0.06 -10.56 -5.84
CA PHE A 37 1.30 -10.58 -6.59
C PHE A 37 2.03 -11.92 -6.51
N ALA A 38 2.13 -12.53 -5.32
CA ALA A 38 2.79 -13.82 -5.14
C ALA A 38 2.11 -14.91 -5.99
N GLN A 39 0.76 -14.95 -6.01
CA GLN A 39 0.01 -15.87 -6.86
C GLN A 39 0.32 -15.66 -8.35
N PHE A 40 0.32 -14.41 -8.81
CA PHE A 40 0.65 -14.09 -10.19
C PHE A 40 2.09 -14.48 -10.56
N LEU A 41 3.06 -14.15 -9.71
CA LEU A 41 4.47 -14.44 -9.96
C LEU A 41 4.74 -15.95 -10.02
N VAL A 42 4.18 -16.72 -9.10
CA VAL A 42 4.35 -18.19 -9.09
C VAL A 42 3.66 -18.82 -10.30
N LYS A 43 2.39 -18.47 -10.55
CA LYS A 43 1.59 -19.12 -11.58
C LYS A 43 1.98 -18.72 -13.00
N GLU A 44 2.15 -17.43 -13.23
CA GLU A 44 2.31 -16.87 -14.58
C GLU A 44 3.77 -16.56 -14.93
N LYS A 45 4.65 -16.40 -13.93
CA LYS A 45 6.07 -16.10 -14.14
C LYS A 45 7.02 -17.22 -13.71
N GLY A 46 6.50 -18.31 -13.14
CA GLY A 46 7.30 -19.48 -12.77
C GLY A 46 8.25 -19.25 -11.60
N TYR A 47 7.93 -18.30 -10.72
CA TYR A 47 8.72 -18.05 -9.50
C TYR A 47 8.55 -19.19 -8.50
N ASP A 48 9.45 -19.24 -7.51
CA ASP A 48 9.43 -20.27 -6.48
C ASP A 48 8.13 -20.24 -5.66
N LYS A 49 7.59 -21.42 -5.37
CA LYS A 49 6.36 -21.61 -4.61
C LYS A 49 6.50 -21.18 -3.15
N GLU A 50 7.72 -21.07 -2.63
CA GLU A 50 7.96 -20.54 -1.27
C GLU A 50 7.40 -19.12 -1.07
N LEU A 51 7.21 -18.34 -2.13
CA LEU A 51 6.55 -17.03 -2.04
C LEU A 51 5.09 -17.11 -1.52
N LEU A 52 4.46 -18.29 -1.57
CA LEU A 52 3.10 -18.52 -1.08
C LEU A 52 3.05 -18.97 0.39
N THR A 53 4.21 -19.18 1.02
CA THR A 53 4.32 -19.69 2.38
C THR A 53 4.96 -18.64 3.29
N LEU A 54 4.17 -17.63 3.67
CA LEU A 54 4.56 -16.66 4.69
C LEU A 54 4.06 -17.08 6.07
N THR A 55 4.86 -16.83 7.10
CA THR A 55 4.47 -16.95 8.50
C THR A 55 3.90 -15.63 9.03
N PRO A 56 3.18 -15.63 10.16
CA PRO A 56 2.72 -14.39 10.79
C PRO A 56 3.83 -13.38 11.07
N GLU A 57 5.04 -13.86 11.38
CA GLU A 57 6.22 -13.05 11.67
C GLU A 57 6.73 -12.30 10.44
N ASP A 58 6.51 -12.84 9.23
CA ASP A 58 6.88 -12.17 7.98
C ASP A 58 6.05 -10.91 7.70
N TRP A 59 5.01 -10.63 8.48
CA TRP A 59 4.15 -9.46 8.33
C TRP A 59 4.49 -8.31 9.28
N ASP A 60 5.49 -8.46 10.14
CA ASP A 60 5.96 -7.42 11.06
C ASP A 60 6.98 -6.50 10.36
N PHE A 61 6.45 -5.55 9.56
CA PHE A 61 7.22 -4.52 8.84
C PHE A 61 7.03 -3.12 9.43
#